data_AF-A0A6L7TWJ6-F1
#
_entry.id   AF-A0A6L7TWJ6-F1
#
_cell.length_a   1.000
_cell.length_b   1.000
_cell.length_c   1.000
_cell.angle_alpha   90.00
_cell.angle_beta   90.00
_cell.angle_gamma   90.00
#
_symmetry.space_group_name_H-M   'P 1'
#
loop_
_entity.id
_entity.type
_entity.pdbx_description
1 polymer ?
#
loop_
_entity_poly.entity_id
_entity_poly.type
_entity_poly.pdbx_seq_one_letter_code
_entity_poly.pdbx_strand_id
1 'polypeptide(L)'
;MEQHTISYDFDEETLGFEEPEKAPAKPLGTGEKLSLAVLGFGILMFALQAMGMPPGGTWAGFLLVLLPVFFGTAFYFYLDFKDTVPGIKHDNIYFRGLTNKGVLGWLVGIVFTGFYIALYWFPEYLAGGIKIVNPLSVALSGSPANNWFFYGFLYTLAVFVFGVRMFMKYRNNRYQKIRTASVMFFQLGFAFLIPNILMLFNQPEFYLSYFWPLKPEYLFPGTLSYFVNHPGGLGMFLIFWGAVMTFIATPLLTYYFGKRWYCSWVCGCGGLAETMGDPFRQLSDKSKKAWRIERWLVHSVLVFIVVTTVLLWVNSATSGAVFGEASMSLKKWYGFYIGAIFSGVIGVGFYPIMGSRVWCRFGCPMAAVLGIFQRYLSRFRITTNGDQCMSCGNCSTYCEMGIDVRAYAQKGENIVRASCVGCGVCSAVCPRGVLKLEDGGTFKDRFSGADRPLGALIDSLKHV
;
A
#
# COMPACT_ATOMS: atom_id res chain seq x y z
N MET A 1 19.45 -54.87 -28.78
CA MET A 1 19.02 -53.83 -27.82
C MET A 1 18.20 -52.81 -28.59
N GLU A 2 16.90 -53.07 -28.73
CA GLU A 2 15.98 -52.06 -29.27
C GLU A 2 15.73 -51.00 -28.21
N GLN A 3 15.99 -49.74 -28.57
CA GLN A 3 15.64 -48.59 -27.76
C GLN A 3 14.12 -48.43 -27.77
N HIS A 4 13.46 -48.88 -26.70
CA HIS A 4 12.10 -48.42 -26.42
C HIS A 4 12.15 -46.95 -25.99
N THR A 5 12.01 -46.04 -26.96
CA THR A 5 11.61 -44.66 -26.67
C THR A 5 10.16 -44.70 -26.22
N ILE A 6 9.91 -44.45 -24.93
CA ILE A 6 8.57 -44.23 -24.40
C ILE A 6 8.05 -42.94 -25.08
N SER A 7 7.25 -43.07 -26.13
CA SER A 7 6.51 -41.94 -26.69
C SER A 7 5.44 -41.55 -25.68
N TYR A 8 5.69 -40.50 -24.91
CA TYR A 8 4.63 -39.78 -24.22
C TYR A 8 3.83 -39.01 -25.27
N ASP A 9 2.88 -39.70 -25.91
CA ASP A 9 1.83 -39.08 -26.72
C ASP A 9 0.75 -38.58 -25.74
N PHE A 10 1.08 -37.50 -25.02
CA PHE A 10 0.09 -36.78 -24.24
C PHE A 10 -0.55 -35.74 -25.17
N ASP A 11 -1.68 -36.12 -25.76
CA ASP A 11 -2.44 -35.29 -26.68
C ASP A 11 -3.19 -34.20 -25.89
N GLU A 12 -2.52 -33.05 -25.71
CA GLU A 12 -3.02 -31.88 -24.96
C GLU A 12 -4.33 -31.31 -25.55
N GLU A 13 -4.61 -31.55 -26.83
CA GLU A 13 -5.80 -31.02 -27.52
C GLU A 13 -7.06 -31.86 -27.27
N THR A 14 -6.93 -33.17 -26.99
CA THR A 14 -8.09 -34.08 -26.83
C THR A 14 -8.47 -34.34 -25.38
N LEU A 15 -7.51 -34.34 -24.45
CA LEU A 15 -7.78 -34.73 -23.06
C LEU A 15 -8.24 -33.57 -22.18
N GLY A 16 -7.92 -32.32 -22.55
CA GLY A 16 -8.19 -31.15 -21.71
C GLY A 16 -7.44 -31.22 -20.37
N PHE A 17 -7.11 -30.09 -19.78
CA PHE A 17 -6.78 -30.12 -18.36
C PHE A 17 -8.11 -30.29 -17.62
N GLU A 18 -8.35 -31.46 -17.04
CA GLU A 18 -9.43 -31.61 -16.04
C GLU A 18 -9.33 -30.44 -15.07
N GLU A 19 -10.46 -29.80 -14.80
CA GLU A 19 -10.48 -28.65 -13.91
C GLU A 19 -9.90 -29.09 -12.57
N PRO A 20 -8.82 -28.46 -12.07
CA PRO A 20 -8.12 -28.96 -10.90
C PRO A 20 -9.10 -29.11 -9.74
N GLU A 21 -9.17 -30.31 -9.17
CA GLU A 21 -10.14 -30.64 -8.12
C GLU A 21 -10.05 -29.61 -7.00
N LYS A 22 -11.19 -28.96 -6.72
CA LYS A 22 -11.24 -27.94 -5.67
C LYS A 22 -11.08 -28.63 -4.32
N ALA A 23 -9.92 -28.43 -3.70
CA ALA A 23 -9.64 -28.97 -2.38
C ALA A 23 -10.79 -28.62 -1.40
N PRO A 24 -11.31 -29.61 -0.65
CA PRO A 24 -12.42 -29.38 0.27
C PRO A 24 -12.03 -28.34 1.32
N ALA A 25 -13.01 -27.52 1.72
CA ALA A 25 -12.77 -26.51 2.75
C ALA A 25 -12.36 -27.21 4.06
N LYS A 26 -11.23 -26.79 4.65
CA LYS A 26 -10.81 -27.25 5.97
C LYS A 26 -11.94 -26.93 6.96
N PRO A 27 -12.46 -27.92 7.70
CA PRO A 27 -13.46 -27.66 8.74
C PRO A 27 -12.83 -26.81 9.84
N LEU A 28 -13.59 -25.81 10.33
CA LEU A 28 -13.12 -24.92 11.39
C LEU A 28 -13.02 -25.67 12.72
N GLY A 29 -11.88 -25.54 13.39
CA GLY A 29 -11.67 -26.06 14.74
C GLY A 29 -12.45 -25.26 15.79
N THR A 30 -12.63 -25.83 16.98
CA THR A 30 -13.37 -25.19 18.09
C THR A 30 -12.79 -23.83 18.47
N GLY A 31 -11.46 -23.70 18.51
CA GLY A 31 -10.79 -22.43 18.79
C GLY A 31 -11.04 -21.38 17.70
N GLU A 32 -10.99 -21.77 16.42
CA GLU A 32 -11.27 -20.85 15.30
C GLU A 32 -12.72 -20.35 15.37
N LYS A 33 -13.68 -21.25 15.66
CA LYS A 33 -15.09 -20.89 15.88
C LYS A 33 -15.29 -19.93 17.04
N LEU A 34 -14.64 -20.16 18.19
CA LEU A 34 -14.71 -19.29 19.35
C LEU A 34 -14.14 -17.89 19.03
N SER A 35 -13.00 -17.82 18.35
CA SER A 35 -12.40 -16.56 17.90
C SER A 35 -13.33 -15.77 16.97
N LEU A 36 -14.00 -16.47 16.04
CA LEU A 36 -15.00 -15.85 15.16
C LEU A 36 -16.25 -15.39 15.92
N ALA A 37 -16.68 -16.12 16.96
CA ALA A 37 -17.78 -15.69 17.82
C ALA A 37 -17.42 -14.42 18.61
N VAL A 38 -16.19 -14.33 19.13
CA VAL A 38 -15.68 -13.12 19.80
C VAL A 38 -15.60 -11.95 18.83
N LEU A 39 -15.09 -12.15 17.61
CA LEU A 39 -15.12 -11.14 16.55
C LEU A 39 -16.56 -10.71 16.23
N GLY A 40 -17.47 -11.67 16.05
CA GLY A 40 -18.89 -11.42 15.78
C GLY A 40 -19.56 -10.59 16.88
N PHE A 41 -19.25 -10.87 18.14
CA PHE A 41 -19.67 -10.06 19.28
C PHE A 41 -19.14 -8.61 19.18
N GLY A 42 -17.85 -8.43 18.86
CA GLY A 42 -17.28 -7.08 18.66
C GLY A 42 -17.96 -6.30 17.52
N ILE A 43 -18.24 -6.96 16.39
CA ILE A 43 -18.95 -6.35 15.24
C ILE A 43 -20.39 -5.99 15.62
N LEU A 44 -21.08 -6.87 16.34
CA LEU A 44 -22.43 -6.60 16.85
C LEU A 44 -22.42 -5.40 17.79
N MET A 45 -21.49 -5.35 18.76
CA MET A 45 -21.36 -4.23 19.67
C MET A 45 -21.03 -2.93 18.95
N PHE A 46 -20.22 -2.97 17.89
CA PHE A 46 -19.97 -1.80 17.04
C PHE A 46 -21.26 -1.33 16.37
N ALA A 47 -22.03 -2.23 15.75
CA ALA A 47 -23.28 -1.88 15.08
C ALA A 47 -24.30 -1.26 16.05
N LEU A 48 -24.53 -1.89 17.21
CA LEU A 48 -25.47 -1.39 18.22
C LEU A 48 -25.08 0.00 18.74
N GLN A 49 -23.80 0.20 19.05
CA GLN A 49 -23.30 1.51 19.52
C GLN A 49 -23.31 2.56 18.40
N ALA A 50 -23.05 2.18 17.15
CA ALA A 50 -23.12 3.07 16.00
C ALA A 50 -24.57 3.54 15.72
N MET A 51 -25.57 2.72 16.08
CA MET A 51 -26.99 3.09 16.07
C MET A 51 -27.40 3.95 17.28
N GLY A 52 -26.45 4.30 18.16
CA GLY A 52 -26.67 5.20 19.30
C GLY A 52 -26.95 4.50 20.63
N MET A 53 -26.88 3.17 20.70
CA MET A 53 -27.09 2.45 21.96
C MET A 53 -25.94 2.67 22.96
N PRO A 54 -26.22 2.75 24.27
CA PRO A 54 -25.18 2.78 25.29
C PRO A 54 -24.37 1.46 25.27
N PRO A 55 -23.09 1.47 25.68
CA PRO A 55 -22.34 2.58 26.28
C PRO A 55 -21.50 3.38 25.25
N GLY A 56 -21.99 3.58 24.03
CA GLY A 56 -21.28 4.31 22.98
C GLY A 56 -20.81 5.71 23.38
N GLY A 57 -19.52 6.00 23.16
CA GLY A 57 -18.87 7.25 23.58
C GLY A 57 -18.12 7.19 24.91
N THR A 58 -18.13 6.04 25.59
CA THR A 58 -17.39 5.82 26.84
C THR A 58 -16.21 4.87 26.63
N TRP A 59 -15.26 4.85 27.56
CA TRP A 59 -14.16 3.88 27.55
C TRP A 59 -14.65 2.42 27.54
N ALA A 60 -15.73 2.12 28.26
CA ALA A 60 -16.34 0.81 28.25
C ALA A 60 -16.85 0.44 26.85
N GLY A 61 -17.59 1.34 26.19
CA GLY A 61 -18.09 1.13 24.82
C GLY A 61 -16.97 0.93 23.81
N PHE A 62 -15.93 1.75 23.90
CA PHE A 62 -14.73 1.65 23.07
C PHE A 62 -14.03 0.28 23.25
N LEU A 63 -13.76 -0.15 24.49
CA LEU A 63 -13.08 -1.41 24.77
C LEU A 63 -13.93 -2.64 24.40
N LEU A 64 -15.26 -2.58 24.56
CA LEU A 64 -16.20 -3.61 24.15
C LEU A 64 -16.19 -3.86 22.64
N VAL A 65 -15.81 -2.87 21.84
CA VAL A 65 -15.62 -3.03 20.39
C VAL A 65 -14.17 -3.43 20.08
N LEU A 66 -13.20 -2.67 20.59
CA LEU A 66 -11.80 -2.83 20.22
C LEU A 66 -11.25 -4.21 20.60
N LEU A 67 -11.43 -4.65 21.85
CA LEU A 67 -10.78 -5.88 22.32
C LEU A 67 -11.30 -7.11 21.56
N PRO A 68 -12.63 -7.32 21.39
CA PRO A 68 -13.10 -8.48 20.66
C PRO A 68 -12.76 -8.45 19.17
N VAL A 69 -12.80 -7.28 18.52
CA VAL A 69 -12.39 -7.15 17.11
C VAL A 69 -10.90 -7.45 16.94
N PHE A 70 -10.05 -6.86 17.79
CA PHE A 70 -8.60 -7.05 17.71
C PHE A 70 -8.20 -8.49 18.08
N PHE A 71 -8.51 -8.94 19.30
CA PHE A 71 -8.07 -10.24 19.80
C PHE A 71 -8.81 -11.38 19.12
N GLY A 72 -10.11 -11.25 18.82
CA GLY A 72 -10.87 -12.26 18.08
C GLY A 72 -10.26 -12.51 16.70
N THR A 73 -9.96 -11.45 15.94
CA THR A 73 -9.37 -11.60 14.61
C THR A 73 -7.90 -12.04 14.68
N ALA A 74 -7.10 -11.45 15.56
CA ALA A 74 -5.68 -11.81 15.70
C ALA A 74 -5.51 -13.27 16.15
N PHE A 75 -6.32 -13.73 17.10
CA PHE A 75 -6.28 -15.10 17.58
C PHE A 75 -6.80 -16.08 16.53
N TYR A 76 -7.83 -15.72 15.75
CA TYR A 76 -8.24 -16.49 14.58
C TYR A 76 -7.07 -16.67 13.61
N PHE A 77 -6.36 -15.60 13.22
CA PHE A 77 -5.20 -15.72 12.34
C PHE A 77 -4.06 -16.52 12.96
N TYR A 78 -3.83 -16.43 14.27
CA TYR A 78 -2.87 -17.29 14.93
C TYR A 78 -3.23 -18.77 14.78
N LEU A 79 -4.49 -19.13 15.05
CA LEU A 79 -4.98 -20.51 14.97
C LEU A 79 -4.99 -21.06 13.53
N ASP A 80 -5.35 -20.23 12.54
CA ASP A 80 -5.39 -20.61 11.12
C ASP A 80 -4.00 -21.05 10.62
N PHE A 81 -2.92 -20.45 11.15
CA PHE A 81 -1.56 -20.68 10.70
C PHE A 81 -0.69 -21.53 11.65
N LYS A 82 -0.99 -21.64 12.96
CA LYS A 82 -0.06 -22.23 13.93
C LYS A 82 0.38 -23.65 13.56
N ASP A 83 -0.56 -24.50 13.14
CA ASP A 83 -0.35 -25.93 12.85
C ASP A 83 -0.02 -26.19 11.36
N THR A 84 0.09 -25.13 10.55
CA THR A 84 0.43 -25.28 9.13
C THR A 84 1.93 -25.52 8.95
N VAL A 85 2.36 -26.19 7.88
CA VAL A 85 3.80 -26.30 7.58
C VAL A 85 4.37 -24.90 7.32
N PRO A 86 5.48 -24.49 7.98
CA PRO A 86 6.12 -23.21 7.71
C PRO A 86 6.46 -23.04 6.21
N GLY A 87 5.91 -22.02 5.59
CA GLY A 87 6.05 -21.77 4.16
C GLY A 87 5.08 -20.69 3.68
N ILE A 88 5.42 -20.00 2.59
CA ILE A 88 4.53 -18.98 2.02
C ILE A 88 3.56 -19.70 1.09
N LYS A 89 2.44 -20.15 1.67
CA LYS A 89 1.38 -20.85 0.96
C LYS A 89 0.25 -19.90 0.60
N HIS A 90 -0.38 -20.19 -0.54
CA HIS A 90 -1.47 -19.38 -1.09
C HIS A 90 -2.58 -20.30 -1.61
N ASP A 91 -2.91 -21.29 -0.79
CA ASP A 91 -3.81 -22.37 -1.17
C ASP A 91 -5.22 -21.83 -1.42
N ASN A 92 -5.80 -22.25 -2.54
CA ASN A 92 -7.17 -21.93 -2.97
C ASN A 92 -7.48 -20.45 -3.23
N ILE A 93 -6.47 -19.60 -3.44
CA ILE A 93 -6.70 -18.15 -3.57
C ILE A 93 -7.58 -17.76 -4.77
N TYR A 94 -7.56 -18.56 -5.85
CA TYR A 94 -8.41 -18.37 -7.03
C TYR A 94 -9.81 -18.99 -6.89
N PHE A 95 -10.03 -19.87 -5.91
CA PHE A 95 -11.31 -20.57 -5.72
C PHE A 95 -12.19 -19.96 -4.62
N ARG A 96 -11.64 -19.04 -3.82
CA ARG A 96 -12.36 -18.33 -2.76
C ARG A 96 -13.14 -17.15 -3.36
N GLY A 97 -14.44 -17.08 -3.09
CA GLY A 97 -15.34 -16.04 -3.61
C GLY A 97 -14.93 -14.60 -3.25
N LEU A 98 -14.20 -14.40 -2.15
CA LEU A 98 -13.68 -13.11 -1.73
C LEU A 98 -12.49 -12.63 -2.58
N THR A 99 -11.62 -13.55 -3.01
CA THR A 99 -10.32 -13.23 -3.62
C THR A 99 -10.24 -13.54 -5.11
N ASN A 100 -11.34 -13.99 -5.72
CA ASN A 100 -11.43 -14.35 -7.13
C ASN A 100 -12.39 -13.47 -7.95
N LYS A 101 -12.72 -12.26 -7.46
CA LYS A 101 -13.72 -11.36 -8.06
C LYS A 101 -15.13 -11.94 -8.12
N GLY A 102 -15.45 -12.93 -7.28
CA GLY A 102 -16.81 -13.42 -7.09
C GLY A 102 -17.70 -12.42 -6.35
N VAL A 103 -18.95 -12.81 -6.09
CA VAL A 103 -19.97 -11.95 -5.47
C VAL A 103 -19.48 -11.32 -4.16
N LEU A 104 -18.84 -12.10 -3.29
CA LEU A 104 -18.29 -11.59 -2.02
C LEU A 104 -17.18 -10.54 -2.24
N GLY A 105 -16.31 -10.74 -3.24
CA GLY A 105 -15.29 -9.75 -3.60
C GLY A 105 -15.91 -8.42 -4.02
N TRP A 106 -16.93 -8.45 -4.88
CA TRP A 106 -17.66 -7.25 -5.30
C TRP A 106 -18.40 -6.56 -4.15
N LEU A 107 -19.07 -7.32 -3.29
CA LEU A 107 -19.75 -6.77 -2.12
C LEU A 107 -18.76 -6.06 -1.19
N VAL A 108 -17.60 -6.66 -0.90
CA VAL A 108 -16.56 -6.01 -0.09
C VAL A 108 -16.02 -4.75 -0.80
N GLY A 109 -15.83 -4.81 -2.12
CA GLY A 109 -15.41 -3.64 -2.90
C GLY A 109 -16.41 -2.48 -2.79
N ILE A 110 -17.71 -2.76 -2.94
CA ILE A 110 -18.78 -1.78 -2.79
C ILE A 110 -18.80 -1.20 -1.37
N VAL A 111 -18.66 -2.04 -0.34
CA VAL A 111 -18.63 -1.58 1.06
C VAL A 111 -17.43 -0.67 1.31
N PHE A 112 -16.23 -1.03 0.84
CA PHE A 112 -15.05 -0.18 0.99
C PHE A 112 -15.21 1.14 0.23
N THR A 113 -15.65 1.10 -1.03
CA THR A 113 -15.93 2.31 -1.81
C THR A 113 -16.99 3.19 -1.15
N GLY A 114 -18.09 2.61 -0.68
CA GLY A 114 -19.15 3.31 0.04
C GLY A 114 -18.66 3.94 1.34
N PHE A 115 -17.81 3.24 2.10
CA PHE A 115 -17.18 3.79 3.30
C PHE A 115 -16.36 5.04 2.99
N TYR A 116 -15.52 5.01 1.94
CA TYR A 116 -14.74 6.20 1.56
C TYR A 116 -15.64 7.33 1.02
N ILE A 117 -16.72 7.01 0.32
CA ILE A 117 -17.69 8.02 -0.10
C ILE A 117 -18.33 8.71 1.12
N ALA A 118 -18.77 7.93 2.11
CA ALA A 118 -19.29 8.48 3.36
C ALA A 118 -18.21 9.29 4.10
N LEU A 119 -16.98 8.79 4.16
CA LEU A 119 -15.87 9.45 4.86
C LEU A 119 -15.58 10.86 4.35
N TYR A 120 -15.60 11.07 3.02
CA TYR A 120 -15.23 12.33 2.39
C TYR A 120 -16.40 13.30 2.20
N TRP A 121 -17.60 12.79 1.87
CA TRP A 121 -18.73 13.64 1.45
C TRP A 121 -19.93 13.58 2.39
N PHE A 122 -20.08 12.50 3.17
CA PHE A 122 -21.25 12.31 4.04
C PHE A 122 -20.86 11.78 5.43
N PRO A 123 -19.96 12.48 6.16
CA PRO A 123 -19.43 12.01 7.44
C PRO A 123 -20.50 11.83 8.52
N GLU A 124 -21.67 12.46 8.37
CA GLU A 124 -22.83 12.31 9.24
C GLU A 124 -23.30 10.86 9.36
N TYR A 125 -23.20 10.06 8.29
CA TYR A 125 -23.55 8.63 8.35
C TYR A 125 -22.53 7.81 9.16
N LEU A 126 -21.36 8.37 9.45
CA LEU A 126 -20.32 7.76 10.28
C LEU A 126 -20.33 8.27 11.72
N ALA A 127 -21.24 9.18 12.08
CA ALA A 127 -21.27 9.84 13.39
C ALA A 127 -21.28 8.85 14.57
N GLY A 128 -22.04 7.74 14.45
CA GLY A 128 -22.07 6.68 15.45
C GLY A 128 -20.71 6.01 15.66
N GLY A 129 -20.00 5.69 14.56
CA GLY A 129 -18.66 5.13 14.61
C GLY A 129 -17.63 6.10 15.19
N ILE A 130 -17.71 7.38 14.81
CA ILE A 130 -16.88 8.46 15.35
C ILE A 130 -17.07 8.59 16.87
N LYS A 131 -18.32 8.50 17.36
CA LYS A 131 -18.64 8.55 18.78
C LYS A 131 -17.95 7.42 19.56
N ILE A 132 -17.90 6.20 19.04
CA ILE A 132 -17.26 5.04 19.71
C ILE A 132 -15.79 5.31 20.03
N VAL A 133 -15.06 5.98 19.13
CA VAL A 133 -13.63 6.27 19.31
C VAL A 133 -13.34 7.59 20.02
N ASN A 134 -14.38 8.35 20.38
CA ASN A 134 -14.27 9.64 21.07
C ASN A 134 -13.42 9.63 22.36
N PRO A 135 -13.57 8.67 23.31
CA PRO A 135 -12.75 8.68 24.53
C PRO A 135 -11.25 8.56 24.23
N LEU A 136 -10.89 7.81 23.19
CA LEU A 136 -9.50 7.69 22.73
C LEU A 136 -9.01 9.00 22.10
N SER A 137 -9.84 9.66 21.27
CA SER A 137 -9.47 10.95 20.65
C SER A 137 -9.20 11.99 21.72
N VAL A 138 -10.13 12.18 22.66
CA VAL A 138 -9.96 13.17 23.73
C VAL A 138 -8.68 12.88 24.54
N ALA A 139 -8.37 11.61 24.81
CA ALA A 139 -7.15 11.25 25.53
C ALA A 139 -5.85 11.48 24.73
N LEU A 140 -5.87 11.33 23.40
CA LEU A 140 -4.67 11.45 22.55
C LEU A 140 -4.44 12.85 21.98
N SER A 141 -5.51 13.54 21.60
CA SER A 141 -5.48 14.83 20.89
C SER A 141 -6.09 15.99 21.67
N GLY A 142 -6.72 15.73 22.81
CA GLY A 142 -7.42 16.76 23.60
C GLY A 142 -8.72 17.26 22.96
N SER A 143 -9.10 16.71 21.80
CA SER A 143 -10.27 17.14 21.01
C SER A 143 -11.24 15.99 20.76
N PRO A 144 -12.55 16.28 20.59
CA PRO A 144 -13.53 15.29 20.16
C PRO A 144 -13.11 14.59 18.87
N ALA A 145 -13.47 13.31 18.72
CA ALA A 145 -13.17 12.56 17.51
C ALA A 145 -13.87 13.18 16.29
N ASN A 146 -13.14 13.25 15.17
CA ASN A 146 -13.67 13.58 13.85
C ASN A 146 -13.59 12.35 12.92
N ASN A 147 -14.08 12.49 11.69
CA ASN A 147 -14.04 11.45 10.67
C ASN A 147 -12.60 11.00 10.33
N TRP A 148 -11.62 11.92 10.35
CA TRP A 148 -10.21 11.60 10.07
C TRP A 148 -9.54 10.81 11.19
N PHE A 149 -9.83 11.14 12.46
CA PHE A 149 -9.39 10.37 13.61
C PHE A 149 -9.96 8.96 13.56
N PHE A 150 -11.27 8.84 13.29
CA PHE A 150 -11.94 7.55 13.15
C PHE A 150 -11.33 6.72 12.01
N TYR A 151 -11.10 7.33 10.85
CA TYR A 151 -10.41 6.68 9.74
C TYR A 151 -9.00 6.24 10.11
N GLY A 152 -8.18 7.13 10.69
CA GLY A 152 -6.82 6.82 11.13
C GLY A 152 -6.75 5.70 12.15
N PHE A 153 -7.74 5.63 13.06
CA PHE A 153 -7.89 4.55 14.02
C PHE A 153 -8.23 3.22 13.33
N LEU A 154 -9.26 3.18 12.48
CA LEU A 154 -9.63 1.97 11.73
C LEU A 154 -8.48 1.48 10.84
N TYR A 155 -7.78 2.40 10.19
CA TYR A 155 -6.62 2.10 9.36
C TYR A 155 -5.51 1.45 10.18
N THR A 156 -5.18 2.02 11.35
CA THR A 156 -4.15 1.50 12.25
C THR A 156 -4.56 0.14 12.82
N LEU A 157 -5.83 -0.02 13.21
CA LEU A 157 -6.38 -1.29 13.65
C LEU A 157 -6.25 -2.37 12.57
N ALA A 158 -6.62 -2.07 11.33
CA ALA A 158 -6.47 -2.98 10.20
C ALA A 158 -5.01 -3.39 9.97
N VAL A 159 -4.08 -2.43 9.94
CA VAL A 159 -2.65 -2.71 9.77
C VAL A 159 -2.11 -3.63 10.86
N PHE A 160 -2.55 -3.48 12.12
CA PHE A 160 -2.08 -4.32 13.21
C PHE A 160 -2.72 -5.72 13.19
N VAL A 161 -4.04 -5.82 13.00
CA VAL A 161 -4.75 -7.10 12.95
C VAL A 161 -4.26 -7.96 11.77
N PHE A 162 -4.17 -7.37 10.58
CA PHE A 162 -3.62 -8.07 9.41
C PHE A 162 -2.09 -8.17 9.44
N GLY A 163 -1.42 -7.36 10.26
CA GLY A 163 0.00 -7.52 10.60
C GLY A 163 0.28 -8.84 11.32
N VAL A 164 -0.57 -9.26 12.26
CA VAL A 164 -0.50 -10.59 12.91
C VAL A 164 -0.59 -11.70 11.87
N ARG A 165 -1.53 -11.60 10.91
CA ARG A 165 -1.63 -12.53 9.78
C ARG A 165 -0.33 -12.59 8.98
N MET A 166 0.27 -11.44 8.67
CA MET A 166 1.54 -11.39 7.93
C MET A 166 2.69 -12.03 8.72
N PHE A 167 2.80 -11.79 10.03
CA PHE A 167 3.82 -12.43 10.86
C PHE A 167 3.70 -13.95 10.86
N MET A 168 2.48 -14.47 10.95
CA MET A 168 2.23 -15.90 10.93
C MET A 168 2.49 -16.52 9.55
N LYS A 169 1.96 -15.90 8.49
CA LYS A 169 2.10 -16.38 7.11
C LYS A 169 3.56 -16.37 6.64
N TYR A 170 4.32 -15.35 7.00
CA TYR A 170 5.73 -15.18 6.60
C TYR A 170 6.71 -15.50 7.73
N ARG A 171 6.33 -16.35 8.70
CA ARG A 171 7.12 -16.63 9.92
C ARG A 171 8.53 -17.15 9.66
N ASN A 172 8.74 -17.84 8.54
CA ASN A 172 10.02 -18.37 8.08
C ASN A 172 10.90 -17.35 7.35
N ASN A 173 10.39 -16.15 7.02
CA ASN A 173 11.12 -15.14 6.27
C ASN A 173 11.44 -13.91 7.14
N ARG A 174 12.70 -13.79 7.57
CA ARG A 174 13.16 -12.67 8.42
C ARG A 174 12.94 -11.30 7.76
N TYR A 175 13.18 -11.18 6.46
CA TYR A 175 12.99 -9.92 5.73
C TYR A 175 11.53 -9.45 5.82
N GLN A 176 10.58 -10.36 5.59
CA GLN A 176 9.16 -10.04 5.62
C GLN A 176 8.66 -9.71 7.03
N LYS A 177 9.19 -10.39 8.07
CA LYS A 177 8.89 -10.06 9.47
C LYS A 177 9.35 -8.64 9.85
N ILE A 178 10.62 -8.30 9.56
CA ILE A 178 11.16 -6.97 9.91
C ILE A 178 10.40 -5.88 9.17
N ARG A 179 10.13 -6.10 7.87
CA ARG A 179 9.36 -5.15 7.06
C ARG A 179 7.94 -4.95 7.59
N THR A 180 7.26 -6.02 8.00
CA THR A 180 5.91 -5.94 8.61
C THR A 180 5.95 -5.16 9.93
N ALA A 181 6.97 -5.41 10.77
CA ALA A 181 7.17 -4.65 12.00
C ALA A 181 7.43 -3.15 11.71
N SER A 182 8.23 -2.84 10.68
CA SER A 182 8.51 -1.47 10.24
C SER A 182 7.22 -0.73 9.85
N VAL A 183 6.38 -1.30 8.99
CA VAL A 183 5.16 -0.62 8.55
C VAL A 183 4.16 -0.44 9.70
N MET A 184 4.08 -1.38 10.64
CA MET A 184 3.26 -1.23 11.85
C MET A 184 3.80 -0.11 12.76
N PHE A 185 5.13 -0.04 12.93
CA PHE A 185 5.78 1.01 13.70
C PHE A 185 5.54 2.40 13.10
N PHE A 186 5.75 2.58 11.79
CA PHE A 186 5.50 3.85 11.13
C PHE A 186 4.01 4.21 11.11
N GLN A 187 3.12 3.23 10.94
CA GLN A 187 1.69 3.48 11.00
C GLN A 187 1.25 3.95 12.40
N LEU A 188 1.64 3.26 13.46
CA LEU A 188 1.26 3.63 14.82
C LEU A 188 1.97 4.90 15.27
N GLY A 189 3.29 4.97 15.14
CA GLY A 189 4.08 6.09 15.62
C GLY A 189 3.90 7.33 14.77
N PHE A 190 4.30 7.27 13.50
CA PHE A 190 4.43 8.45 12.64
C PHE A 190 3.11 8.89 11.99
N ALA A 191 2.24 7.94 11.65
CA ALA A 191 0.98 8.26 10.97
C ALA A 191 -0.20 8.45 11.92
N PHE A 192 -0.18 7.87 13.13
CA PHE A 192 -1.31 7.95 14.07
C PHE A 192 -0.96 8.71 15.35
N LEU A 193 0.03 8.28 16.14
CA LEU A 193 0.32 8.86 17.46
C LEU A 193 0.91 10.27 17.36
N ILE A 194 1.98 10.48 16.57
CA ILE A 194 2.66 11.77 16.51
C ILE A 194 1.71 12.91 16.09
N PRO A 195 0.93 12.81 14.99
CA PRO A 195 0.02 13.89 14.60
C PRO A 195 -1.03 14.19 15.67
N ASN A 196 -1.57 13.17 16.34
CA ASN A 196 -2.57 13.34 17.39
C ASN A 196 -1.99 13.94 18.68
N ILE A 197 -0.80 13.50 19.09
CA ILE A 197 -0.11 14.06 20.26
C ILE A 197 0.31 15.52 19.98
N LEU A 198 0.69 15.88 18.75
CA LEU A 198 0.95 17.27 18.39
C LEU A 198 -0.28 18.15 18.62
N MET A 199 -1.47 17.68 18.23
CA MET A 199 -2.72 18.40 18.49
C MET A 199 -2.98 18.59 19.99
N LEU A 200 -2.64 17.62 20.84
CA LEU A 200 -2.77 17.75 22.29
C LEU A 200 -1.92 18.91 22.86
N PHE A 201 -0.77 19.19 22.26
CA PHE A 201 0.09 20.31 22.64
C PHE A 201 -0.26 21.63 21.91
N ASN A 202 -1.45 21.72 21.31
CA ASN A 202 -1.89 22.83 20.46
C ASN A 202 -0.92 23.14 19.31
N GLN A 203 -0.17 22.13 18.86
CA GLN A 203 0.75 22.23 17.72
C GLN A 203 0.03 21.80 16.44
N PRO A 204 0.47 22.31 15.28
CA PRO A 204 -0.16 21.96 14.02
C PRO A 204 0.02 20.47 13.69
N GLU A 205 -1.06 19.86 13.17
CA GLU A 205 -1.05 18.47 12.74
C GLU A 205 -0.06 18.27 11.59
N PHE A 206 1.01 17.50 11.85
CA PHE A 206 2.03 17.21 10.85
C PHE A 206 2.41 15.73 10.83
N TYR A 207 2.47 15.20 9.62
CA TYR A 207 2.84 13.81 9.34
C TYR A 207 4.29 13.74 8.88
N LEU A 208 5.17 13.32 9.77
CA LEU A 208 6.62 13.25 9.54
C LEU A 208 7.05 12.19 8.50
N SER A 209 6.13 11.33 8.05
CA SER A 209 6.37 10.27 7.07
C SER A 209 5.81 10.58 5.67
N TYR A 210 5.16 11.73 5.45
CA TYR A 210 4.63 12.11 4.14
C TYR A 210 5.38 13.31 3.57
N PHE A 211 5.92 13.15 2.36
CA PHE A 211 6.79 14.11 1.71
C PHE A 211 6.24 14.52 0.34
N TRP A 212 6.77 15.59 -0.23
CA TRP A 212 6.44 15.95 -1.61
C TRP A 212 7.02 14.91 -2.58
N PRO A 213 6.30 14.52 -3.65
CA PRO A 213 5.02 15.05 -4.12
C PRO A 213 3.77 14.31 -3.59
N LEU A 214 3.88 13.41 -2.61
CA LEU A 214 2.71 12.71 -2.06
C LEU A 214 1.79 13.63 -1.27
N LYS A 215 2.36 14.49 -0.43
CA LYS A 215 1.64 15.50 0.36
C LYS A 215 2.11 16.91 -0.03
N PRO A 216 1.70 17.40 -1.21
CA PRO A 216 2.21 18.65 -1.76
C PRO A 216 1.80 19.88 -0.94
N GLU A 217 0.77 19.75 -0.10
CA GLU A 217 0.23 20.82 0.73
C GLU A 217 1.27 21.43 1.67
N TYR A 218 2.25 20.64 2.13
CA TYR A 218 3.31 21.14 3.02
C TYR A 218 4.27 22.14 2.35
N LEU A 219 4.38 22.09 1.01
CA LEU A 219 5.20 23.03 0.25
C LEU A 219 4.36 24.15 -0.39
N PHE A 220 3.05 24.22 -0.12
CA PHE A 220 2.25 25.33 -0.62
C PHE A 220 2.54 26.61 0.17
N PRO A 221 2.54 27.78 -0.50
CA PRO A 221 2.96 29.04 0.11
C PRO A 221 2.12 29.40 1.34
N GLY A 222 0.81 29.16 1.31
CA GLY A 222 -0.08 29.44 2.46
C GLY A 222 0.16 28.52 3.67
N THR A 223 0.58 27.28 3.44
CA THR A 223 0.91 26.35 4.53
C THR A 223 2.29 26.64 5.09
N LEU A 224 3.24 27.02 4.22
CA LEU A 224 4.58 27.42 4.64
C LEU A 224 4.54 28.70 5.48
N SER A 225 3.78 29.72 5.06
CA SER A 225 3.61 30.95 5.83
C SER A 225 2.94 30.71 7.17
N TYR A 226 1.96 29.79 7.23
CA TYR A 226 1.35 29.35 8.48
C TYR A 226 2.38 28.75 9.46
N PHE A 227 3.27 27.87 8.98
CA PHE A 227 4.30 27.27 9.83
C PHE A 227 5.41 28.25 10.23
N VAL A 228 5.79 29.19 9.36
CA VAL A 228 6.79 30.24 9.67
C VAL A 228 6.28 31.20 10.73
N ASN A 229 5.00 31.57 10.65
CA ASN A 229 4.37 32.52 11.58
C ASN A 229 3.87 31.83 12.87
N HIS A 230 3.97 30.51 12.97
CA HIS A 230 3.54 29.79 14.17
C HIS A 230 4.52 30.05 15.32
N PRO A 231 4.04 30.38 16.53
CA PRO A 231 4.92 30.67 17.65
C PRO A 231 5.74 29.43 18.06
N GLY A 232 7.05 29.61 18.24
CA GLY A 232 7.99 28.58 18.70
C GLY A 232 8.86 27.98 17.59
N GLY A 233 9.87 27.19 17.99
CA GLY A 233 10.83 26.59 17.06
C GLY A 233 10.30 25.39 16.24
N LEU A 234 9.13 24.86 16.60
CA LEU A 234 8.58 23.64 15.99
C LEU A 234 8.18 23.85 14.53
N GLY A 235 7.52 24.97 14.19
CA GLY A 235 7.10 25.26 12.82
C GLY A 235 8.28 25.27 11.84
N MET A 236 9.37 25.95 12.22
CA MET A 236 10.62 25.96 11.46
C MET A 236 11.26 24.58 11.34
N PHE A 237 11.24 23.77 12.42
CA PHE A 237 11.71 22.39 12.37
C PHE A 237 10.90 21.54 11.38
N LEU A 238 9.57 21.65 11.36
CA LEU A 238 8.71 20.88 10.44
C LEU A 238 8.97 21.24 8.97
N ILE A 239 9.17 22.52 8.68
CA ILE A 239 9.58 22.98 7.34
C ILE A 239 10.94 22.40 6.97
N PHE A 240 11.93 22.54 7.85
CA PHE A 240 13.27 22.01 7.65
C PHE A 240 13.23 20.50 7.40
N TRP A 241 12.50 19.74 8.21
CA TRP A 241 12.30 18.31 8.06
C TRP A 241 11.66 17.97 6.70
N GLY A 242 10.57 18.66 6.33
CA GLY A 242 9.90 18.47 5.06
C GLY A 242 10.82 18.70 3.85
N ALA A 243 11.63 19.77 3.89
CA ALA A 243 12.58 20.10 2.84
C ALA A 243 13.73 19.09 2.77
N VAL A 244 14.36 18.74 3.90
CA VAL A 244 15.44 17.76 3.97
C VAL A 244 14.96 16.39 3.50
N MET A 245 13.80 15.93 3.98
CA MET A 245 13.26 14.64 3.55
C MET A 245 12.90 14.63 2.06
N THR A 246 12.37 15.72 1.51
CA THR A 246 12.00 15.81 0.09
C THR A 246 13.22 15.87 -0.83
N PHE A 247 14.17 16.77 -0.57
CA PHE A 247 15.24 17.10 -1.52
C PHE A 247 16.56 16.39 -1.25
N ILE A 248 16.80 15.91 -0.03
CA ILE A 248 18.07 15.30 0.37
C ILE A 248 17.86 13.83 0.71
N ALA A 249 17.10 13.53 1.77
CA ALA A 249 16.98 12.19 2.30
C ALA A 249 16.28 11.24 1.33
N THR A 250 15.17 11.66 0.70
CA THR A 250 14.44 10.82 -0.26
C THR A 250 15.30 10.42 -1.46
N PRO A 251 15.95 11.35 -2.20
CA PRO A 251 16.86 10.98 -3.28
C PRO A 251 18.01 10.08 -2.81
N LEU A 252 18.64 10.39 -1.67
CA LEU A 252 19.77 9.63 -1.14
C LEU A 252 19.37 8.20 -0.74
N LEU A 253 18.30 8.04 0.04
CA LEU A 253 17.79 6.72 0.44
C LEU A 253 17.31 5.92 -0.77
N THR A 254 16.72 6.57 -1.77
CA THR A 254 16.29 5.91 -3.00
C THR A 254 17.49 5.49 -3.85
N TYR A 255 18.56 6.28 -3.86
CA TYR A 255 19.81 5.91 -4.50
C TYR A 255 20.36 4.62 -3.88
N TYR A 256 20.47 4.51 -2.56
CA TYR A 256 21.02 3.31 -1.94
C TYR A 256 20.07 2.10 -1.92
N PHE A 257 18.80 2.31 -1.56
CA PHE A 257 17.87 1.23 -1.25
C PHE A 257 16.77 1.04 -2.29
N GLY A 258 16.70 1.87 -3.34
CA GLY A 258 15.59 1.90 -4.26
C GLY A 258 14.32 2.43 -3.60
N LYS A 259 13.16 2.31 -4.24
CA LYS A 259 11.91 2.83 -3.67
C LYS A 259 11.36 2.02 -2.50
N ARG A 260 11.99 0.88 -2.17
CA ARG A 260 11.52 -0.03 -1.12
C ARG A 260 11.57 0.61 0.26
N TRP A 261 12.57 1.43 0.57
CA TRP A 261 12.69 2.10 1.88
C TRP A 261 11.43 2.89 2.22
N TYR A 262 10.80 3.52 1.21
CA TYR A 262 9.58 4.26 1.41
C TYR A 262 8.35 3.40 1.17
N CYS A 263 8.14 2.96 -0.08
CA CYS A 263 6.89 2.34 -0.52
C CYS A 263 6.57 1.00 0.16
N SER A 264 7.56 0.32 0.73
CA SER A 264 7.40 -1.00 1.33
C SER A 264 7.74 -1.07 2.81
N TRP A 265 8.39 -0.05 3.39
CA TRP A 265 8.86 -0.06 4.78
C TRP A 265 8.33 1.10 5.65
N VAL A 266 7.99 2.24 5.05
CA VAL A 266 7.59 3.47 5.78
C VAL A 266 6.19 3.94 5.40
N CYS A 267 5.84 3.88 4.12
CA CYS A 267 4.63 4.49 3.58
C CYS A 267 3.35 3.84 4.15
N GLY A 268 2.45 4.65 4.72
CA GLY A 268 1.16 4.17 5.25
C GLY A 268 0.34 3.40 4.22
N CYS A 269 0.23 3.93 2.98
CA CYS A 269 -0.44 3.24 1.86
C CYS A 269 0.16 1.86 1.60
N GLY A 270 1.48 1.72 1.73
CA GLY A 270 2.18 0.45 1.66
C GLY A 270 1.82 -0.46 2.84
N GLY A 271 1.75 0.07 4.05
CA GLY A 271 1.37 -0.68 5.26
C GLY A 271 0.04 -1.41 5.12
N LEU A 272 -1.02 -0.74 4.64
CA LEU A 272 -2.32 -1.38 4.44
C LEU A 272 -2.31 -2.36 3.25
N ALA A 273 -1.68 -1.97 2.14
CA ALA A 273 -1.57 -2.83 0.95
C ALA A 273 -0.82 -4.13 1.21
N GLU A 274 0.22 -4.09 2.05
CA GLU A 274 1.07 -5.22 2.40
C GLU A 274 0.44 -6.12 3.46
N THR A 275 -0.42 -5.57 4.33
CA THR A 275 -1.10 -6.33 5.39
C THR A 275 -2.47 -6.79 4.93
N MET A 276 -3.48 -5.92 5.01
CA MET A 276 -4.86 -6.21 4.62
C MET A 276 -5.00 -6.52 3.13
N GLY A 277 -4.16 -5.92 2.27
CA GLY A 277 -4.18 -6.15 0.83
C GLY A 277 -3.54 -7.47 0.35
N ASP A 278 -2.72 -8.15 1.17
CA ASP A 278 -2.00 -9.36 0.78
C ASP A 278 -2.87 -10.48 0.12
N PRO A 279 -4.12 -10.73 0.53
CA PRO A 279 -5.00 -11.71 -0.12
C PRO A 279 -5.39 -11.40 -1.57
N PHE A 280 -5.15 -10.18 -2.06
CA PHE A 280 -5.63 -9.71 -3.37
C PHE A 280 -4.52 -9.53 -4.42
N ARG A 281 -3.27 -9.90 -4.12
CA ARG A 281 -2.09 -9.66 -4.97
C ARG A 281 -2.21 -10.26 -6.38
N GLN A 282 -2.82 -11.43 -6.48
CA GLN A 282 -3.08 -12.14 -7.72
C GLN A 282 -3.96 -11.36 -8.70
N LEU A 283 -4.80 -10.45 -8.19
CA LEU A 283 -5.75 -9.69 -9.00
C LEU A 283 -5.10 -8.54 -9.80
N SER A 284 -3.88 -8.14 -9.45
CA SER A 284 -3.16 -7.08 -10.17
C SER A 284 -2.93 -7.48 -11.63
N ASP A 285 -3.47 -6.78 -12.61
CA ASP A 285 -3.34 -7.17 -14.02
C ASP A 285 -1.89 -7.07 -14.52
N LYS A 286 -1.39 -8.12 -15.19
CA LYS A 286 -0.03 -8.21 -15.75
C LYS A 286 0.03 -7.91 -17.26
N SER A 287 -1.12 -7.59 -17.87
CA SER A 287 -1.24 -7.30 -19.29
C SER A 287 -0.40 -6.10 -19.72
N LYS A 288 0.03 -6.10 -20.99
CA LYS A 288 0.72 -4.94 -21.60
C LYS A 288 -0.18 -3.70 -21.63
N LYS A 289 -1.51 -3.88 -21.70
CA LYS A 289 -2.49 -2.78 -21.65
C LYS A 289 -2.47 -2.10 -20.29
N ALA A 290 -2.55 -2.85 -19.19
CA ALA A 290 -2.44 -2.32 -17.84
C ALA A 290 -1.09 -1.60 -17.63
N TRP A 291 -0.01 -2.14 -18.17
CA TRP A 291 1.30 -1.46 -18.13
C TRP A 291 1.35 -0.15 -18.94
N ARG A 292 0.65 -0.06 -20.07
CA ARG A 292 0.56 1.22 -20.81
C ARG A 292 -0.20 2.25 -19.98
N ILE A 293 -1.33 1.85 -19.40
CA ILE A 293 -2.18 2.71 -18.56
C ILE A 293 -1.42 3.18 -17.31
N GLU A 294 -0.73 2.28 -16.59
CA GLU A 294 0.01 2.65 -15.37
C GLU A 294 1.07 3.71 -15.64
N ARG A 295 1.77 3.62 -16.79
CA ARG A 295 2.80 4.59 -17.16
C ARG A 295 2.19 5.96 -17.44
N TRP A 296 1.14 6.03 -18.26
CA TRP A 296 0.52 7.32 -18.57
C TRP A 296 -0.12 7.97 -17.34
N LEU A 297 -0.99 7.24 -16.64
CA LEU A 297 -1.72 7.80 -15.50
C LEU A 297 -0.80 8.33 -14.40
N VAL A 298 0.18 7.53 -13.95
CA VAL A 298 1.01 7.93 -12.80
C VAL A 298 1.89 9.14 -13.11
N HIS A 299 2.37 9.27 -14.35
CA HIS A 299 3.18 10.42 -14.76
C HIS A 299 2.31 11.64 -15.07
N SER A 300 1.09 11.47 -15.60
CA SER A 300 0.12 12.57 -15.74
C SER A 300 -0.24 13.17 -14.39
N VAL A 301 -0.47 12.35 -13.36
CA VAL A 301 -0.71 12.84 -12.00
C VAL A 301 0.51 13.58 -11.43
N LEU A 302 1.71 13.05 -11.64
CA LEU A 302 2.95 13.72 -11.22
C LEU A 302 3.10 15.09 -11.91
N VAL A 303 2.95 15.15 -13.23
CA VAL A 303 3.02 16.42 -14.00
C VAL A 303 1.99 17.40 -13.47
N PHE A 304 0.75 16.95 -13.24
CA PHE A 304 -0.30 17.79 -12.70
C PHE A 304 0.04 18.39 -11.33
N ILE A 305 0.66 17.62 -10.43
CA ILE A 305 1.10 18.13 -9.11
C ILE A 305 2.26 19.10 -9.24
N VAL A 306 3.24 18.80 -10.09
CA VAL A 306 4.38 19.68 -10.32
C VAL A 306 3.88 21.03 -10.86
N VAL A 307 3.02 21.01 -11.88
CA VAL A 307 2.40 22.21 -12.47
C VAL A 307 1.60 22.98 -11.41
N THR A 308 0.74 22.30 -10.65
CA THR A 308 -0.06 22.94 -9.59
C THR A 308 0.84 23.58 -8.52
N THR A 309 1.91 22.90 -8.12
CA THR A 309 2.88 23.41 -7.14
C THR A 309 3.57 24.66 -7.67
N VAL A 310 4.10 24.62 -8.90
CA VAL A 310 4.77 25.76 -9.53
C VAL A 310 3.81 26.95 -9.70
N LEU A 311 2.59 26.73 -10.19
CA LEU A 311 1.60 27.79 -10.37
C LEU A 311 1.21 28.45 -9.05
N LEU A 312 1.06 27.69 -7.97
CA LEU A 312 0.77 28.26 -6.64
C LEU A 312 1.93 29.14 -6.14
N TRP A 313 3.18 28.74 -6.37
CA TRP A 313 4.35 29.55 -6.02
C TRP A 313 4.49 30.81 -6.87
N VAL A 314 4.30 30.71 -8.19
CA VAL A 314 4.30 31.88 -9.09
C VAL A 314 3.17 32.85 -8.70
N ASN A 315 1.99 32.33 -8.39
CA ASN A 315 0.87 33.15 -7.94
C ASN A 315 1.18 33.87 -6.62
N SER A 316 1.82 33.19 -5.67
CA SER A 316 2.25 33.80 -4.41
C SER A 316 3.34 34.85 -4.61
N ALA A 317 4.27 34.64 -5.54
CA ALA A 317 5.34 35.59 -5.84
C ALA A 317 4.85 36.85 -6.58
N THR A 318 3.76 36.73 -7.34
CA THR A 318 3.15 37.82 -8.13
C THR A 318 1.96 38.48 -7.43
N SER A 319 1.75 38.20 -6.13
CA SER A 319 0.61 38.71 -5.34
C SER A 319 -0.76 38.51 -6.00
N GLY A 320 -0.93 37.43 -6.77
CA GLY A 320 -2.20 37.13 -7.45
C GLY A 320 -2.37 37.69 -8.87
N ALA A 321 -1.40 38.45 -9.39
CA ALA A 321 -1.58 39.24 -10.62
C ALA A 321 -1.76 38.44 -11.92
N VAL A 322 -1.33 37.18 -11.97
CA VAL A 322 -1.27 36.43 -13.24
C VAL A 322 -2.14 35.16 -13.23
N PHE A 323 -2.31 34.48 -12.09
CA PHE A 323 -2.95 33.13 -12.04
C PHE A 323 -3.81 32.87 -10.77
N GLY A 324 -4.37 33.91 -10.15
CA GLY A 324 -5.08 33.83 -8.86
C GLY A 324 -6.17 32.75 -8.81
N GLU A 325 -7.18 32.86 -9.65
CA GLU A 325 -8.32 31.94 -9.67
C GLU A 325 -7.96 30.55 -10.22
N ALA A 326 -7.07 30.49 -11.22
CA ALA A 326 -6.65 29.25 -11.86
C ALA A 326 -5.87 28.34 -10.88
N SER A 327 -4.93 28.90 -10.11
CA SER A 327 -4.11 28.14 -9.16
C SER A 327 -4.94 27.57 -7.99
N MET A 328 -5.89 28.36 -7.46
CA MET A 328 -6.82 27.92 -6.41
C MET A 328 -7.81 26.87 -6.91
N SER A 329 -8.29 27.02 -8.15
CA SER A 329 -9.13 26.01 -8.80
C SER A 329 -8.36 24.69 -8.95
N LEU A 330 -7.14 24.72 -9.51
CA LEU A 330 -6.30 23.52 -9.66
C LEU A 330 -6.05 22.80 -8.33
N LYS A 331 -5.81 23.53 -7.24
CA LYS A 331 -5.68 22.95 -5.89
C LYS A 331 -6.96 22.19 -5.47
N LYS A 332 -8.15 22.76 -5.71
CA LYS A 332 -9.43 22.11 -5.41
C LYS A 332 -9.65 20.87 -6.29
N TRP A 333 -9.36 20.97 -7.59
CA TRP A 333 -9.42 19.85 -8.53
C TRP A 333 -8.51 18.70 -8.10
N TYR A 334 -7.26 19.01 -7.72
CA TYR A 334 -6.33 18.02 -7.19
C TYR A 334 -6.89 17.31 -5.94
N GLY A 335 -7.34 18.09 -4.95
CA GLY A 335 -7.88 17.54 -3.71
C GLY A 335 -9.09 16.64 -3.92
N PHE A 336 -10.00 17.01 -4.82
CA PHE A 336 -11.20 16.23 -5.12
C PHE A 336 -10.89 14.97 -5.95
N TYR A 337 -10.28 15.11 -7.12
CA TYR A 337 -10.10 13.98 -8.04
C TYR A 337 -8.96 13.06 -7.64
N ILE A 338 -7.82 13.61 -7.25
CA ILE A 338 -6.64 12.81 -6.93
C ILE A 338 -6.65 12.40 -5.45
N GLY A 339 -6.94 13.34 -4.56
CA GLY A 339 -7.01 13.08 -3.12
C GLY A 339 -8.20 12.21 -2.72
N ALA A 340 -9.43 12.68 -2.93
CA ALA A 340 -10.62 11.99 -2.45
C ALA A 340 -10.99 10.77 -3.31
N ILE A 341 -11.16 10.95 -4.62
CA ILE A 341 -11.62 9.87 -5.51
C ILE A 341 -10.50 8.85 -5.75
N PHE A 342 -9.32 9.28 -6.19
CA PHE A 342 -8.32 8.32 -6.66
C PHE A 342 -7.53 7.65 -5.52
N SER A 343 -7.07 8.42 -4.53
CA SER A 343 -6.34 7.87 -3.38
C SER A 343 -7.29 7.18 -2.37
N GLY A 344 -8.40 7.83 -2.01
CA GLY A 344 -9.38 7.28 -1.08
C GLY A 344 -10.24 6.17 -1.69
N VAL A 345 -11.17 6.55 -2.58
CA VAL A 345 -12.21 5.65 -3.08
C VAL A 345 -11.65 4.51 -3.94
N ILE A 346 -10.81 4.83 -4.93
CA ILE A 346 -10.28 3.83 -5.86
C ILE A 346 -9.13 3.05 -5.22
N GLY A 347 -8.28 3.73 -4.43
CA GLY A 347 -7.07 3.16 -3.85
C GLY A 347 -7.34 1.89 -3.06
N VAL A 348 -8.19 1.97 -2.03
CA VAL A 348 -8.51 0.83 -1.13
C VAL A 348 -9.80 0.13 -1.53
N GLY A 349 -10.79 0.86 -2.06
CA GLY A 349 -12.07 0.28 -2.50
C GLY A 349 -11.92 -0.85 -3.51
N PHE A 350 -10.92 -0.77 -4.38
CA PHE A 350 -10.74 -1.72 -5.49
C PHE A 350 -9.80 -2.87 -5.15
N TYR A 351 -9.39 -3.06 -3.88
CA TYR A 351 -8.55 -4.19 -3.48
C TYR A 351 -9.12 -5.55 -3.95
N PRO A 352 -10.40 -5.89 -3.73
CA PRO A 352 -10.96 -7.17 -4.13
C PRO A 352 -11.16 -7.34 -5.65
N ILE A 353 -10.88 -6.31 -6.45
CA ILE A 353 -11.18 -6.27 -7.89
C ILE A 353 -9.90 -6.13 -8.72
N MET A 354 -9.00 -5.23 -8.33
CA MET A 354 -7.81 -4.84 -9.07
C MET A 354 -6.49 -5.10 -8.33
N GLY A 355 -6.55 -5.58 -7.08
CA GLY A 355 -5.39 -5.93 -6.26
C GLY A 355 -4.98 -4.85 -5.26
N SER A 356 -3.96 -5.14 -4.45
CA SER A 356 -3.65 -4.37 -3.23
C SER A 356 -2.97 -3.01 -3.44
N ARG A 357 -2.44 -2.73 -4.63
CA ARG A 357 -1.62 -1.52 -4.88
C ARG A 357 -2.12 -0.67 -6.05
N VAL A 358 -3.44 -0.57 -6.23
CA VAL A 358 -4.06 0.26 -7.29
C VAL A 358 -3.57 1.71 -7.19
N TRP A 359 -3.70 2.35 -6.02
CA TRP A 359 -3.21 3.72 -5.81
C TRP A 359 -1.72 3.86 -6.10
N CYS A 360 -0.89 3.00 -5.50
CA CYS A 360 0.57 3.06 -5.68
C CYS A 360 1.02 2.81 -7.13
N ARG A 361 0.21 2.10 -7.92
CA ARG A 361 0.52 1.73 -9.30
C ARG A 361 0.07 2.78 -10.31
N PHE A 362 -1.11 3.37 -10.11
CA PHE A 362 -1.72 4.24 -11.11
C PHE A 362 -1.75 5.73 -10.73
N GLY A 363 -1.67 6.07 -9.44
CA GLY A 363 -1.95 7.44 -8.98
C GLY A 363 -0.95 8.06 -8.03
N CYS A 364 -0.13 7.27 -7.35
CA CYS A 364 0.79 7.81 -6.35
C CYS A 364 1.94 8.59 -7.02
N PRO A 365 2.00 9.92 -6.86
CA PRO A 365 3.02 10.75 -7.51
C PRO A 365 4.42 10.51 -6.95
N MET A 366 4.50 10.17 -5.66
CA MET A 366 5.75 9.77 -5.03
C MET A 366 6.26 8.45 -5.61
N ALA A 367 5.36 7.50 -5.92
CA ALA A 367 5.76 6.25 -6.56
C ALA A 367 6.30 6.48 -8.00
N ALA A 368 5.82 7.51 -8.70
CA ALA A 368 6.35 7.91 -10.00
C ALA A 368 7.78 8.47 -9.87
N VAL A 369 7.99 9.48 -9.02
CA VAL A 369 9.32 10.07 -8.78
C VAL A 369 10.31 8.98 -8.35
N LEU A 370 9.97 8.23 -7.29
CA LEU A 370 10.82 7.15 -6.80
C LEU A 370 11.04 6.05 -7.83
N GLY A 371 10.06 5.79 -8.71
CA GLY A 371 10.17 4.81 -9.79
C GLY A 371 11.20 5.23 -10.84
N ILE A 372 11.22 6.51 -11.22
CA ILE A 372 12.23 7.08 -12.11
C ILE A 372 13.62 6.98 -11.45
N PHE A 373 13.76 7.50 -10.23
CA PHE A 373 15.03 7.42 -9.49
C PHE A 373 15.52 5.98 -9.31
N GLN A 374 14.62 5.05 -8.98
CA GLN A 374 14.98 3.64 -8.85
C GLN A 374 15.49 3.06 -10.16
N ARG A 375 14.75 3.28 -11.26
CA ARG A 375 15.06 2.69 -12.56
C ARG A 375 16.40 3.15 -13.12
N TYR A 376 16.73 4.43 -12.97
CA TYR A 376 17.91 5.01 -13.61
C TYR A 376 19.10 5.18 -12.65
N LEU A 377 18.88 5.55 -11.39
CA LEU A 377 19.95 6.00 -10.50
C LEU A 377 20.26 5.05 -9.34
N SER A 378 19.29 4.27 -8.87
CA SER A 378 19.47 3.45 -7.66
C SER A 378 20.52 2.34 -7.79
N ARG A 379 21.05 1.88 -6.66
CA ARG A 379 21.91 0.68 -6.53
C ARG A 379 21.10 -0.59 -6.30
N PHE A 380 19.84 -0.46 -5.88
CA PHE A 380 18.95 -1.58 -5.64
C PHE A 380 18.53 -2.26 -6.94
N ARG A 381 18.44 -3.58 -6.92
CA ARG A 381 17.98 -4.41 -8.03
C ARG A 381 17.46 -5.75 -7.54
N ILE A 382 16.68 -6.37 -8.41
CA ILE A 382 16.27 -7.76 -8.24
C ILE A 382 16.94 -8.56 -9.36
N THR A 383 17.96 -9.33 -8.98
CA THR A 383 18.72 -10.16 -9.91
C THR A 383 18.05 -11.51 -10.12
N THR A 384 18.23 -12.06 -11.31
CA THR A 384 17.60 -13.32 -11.73
C THR A 384 18.66 -14.31 -12.22
N ASN A 385 18.65 -15.52 -11.68
CA ASN A 385 19.37 -16.66 -12.26
C ASN A 385 18.42 -17.47 -13.16
N GLY A 386 18.40 -17.13 -14.45
CA GLY A 386 17.43 -17.68 -15.40
C GLY A 386 17.53 -19.20 -15.58
N ASP A 387 18.72 -19.78 -15.48
CA ASP A 387 18.96 -21.21 -15.67
C ASP A 387 18.26 -22.08 -14.61
N GLN A 388 17.94 -21.49 -13.46
CA GLN A 388 17.24 -22.17 -12.37
C GLN A 388 15.72 -21.97 -12.42
N CYS A 389 15.21 -21.22 -13.41
CA CYS A 389 13.80 -20.89 -13.54
C CYS A 389 13.01 -22.06 -14.17
N MET A 390 12.13 -22.67 -13.38
CA MET A 390 11.19 -23.70 -13.85
C MET A 390 9.84 -23.15 -14.31
N SER A 391 9.74 -21.85 -14.61
CA SER A 391 8.54 -21.22 -15.20
C SER A 391 7.21 -21.36 -14.43
N CYS A 392 7.23 -21.70 -13.14
CA CYS A 392 6.04 -21.96 -12.32
C CYS A 392 5.07 -20.77 -12.13
N GLY A 393 5.52 -19.52 -12.36
CA GLY A 393 4.63 -18.33 -12.34
C GLY A 393 4.24 -17.78 -10.95
N ASN A 394 4.67 -18.40 -9.84
CA ASN A 394 4.39 -17.90 -8.48
C ASN A 394 4.86 -16.46 -8.27
N CYS A 395 6.05 -16.12 -8.79
CA CYS A 395 6.62 -14.78 -8.66
C CYS A 395 5.78 -13.69 -9.37
N SER A 396 5.23 -13.98 -10.56
CA SER A 396 4.31 -13.09 -11.27
C SER A 396 2.96 -13.00 -10.57
N THR A 397 2.43 -14.16 -10.15
CA THR A 397 1.12 -14.26 -9.49
C THR A 397 1.05 -13.34 -8.27
N TYR A 398 2.05 -13.39 -7.39
CA TYR A 398 2.08 -12.60 -6.15
C TYR A 398 2.78 -11.25 -6.29
N CYS A 399 3.07 -10.80 -7.52
CA CYS A 399 3.52 -9.43 -7.74
C CYS A 399 2.33 -8.45 -7.68
N GLU A 400 2.20 -7.79 -6.54
CA GLU A 400 1.15 -6.78 -6.30
C GLU A 400 1.21 -5.55 -7.23
N MET A 401 2.37 -5.29 -7.85
CA MET A 401 2.53 -4.22 -8.84
C MET A 401 2.14 -4.64 -10.26
N GLY A 402 1.68 -5.89 -10.46
CA GLY A 402 1.28 -6.38 -11.78
C GLY A 402 2.45 -6.56 -12.75
N ILE A 403 3.63 -6.91 -12.24
CA ILE A 403 4.81 -7.19 -13.07
C ILE A 403 4.82 -8.68 -13.39
N ASP A 404 5.01 -9.02 -14.67
CA ASP A 404 5.27 -10.40 -15.08
C ASP A 404 6.74 -10.77 -14.79
N VAL A 405 7.01 -11.12 -13.53
CA VAL A 405 8.35 -11.48 -13.03
C VAL A 405 8.88 -12.76 -13.69
N ARG A 406 8.01 -13.73 -13.99
CA ARG A 406 8.35 -14.98 -14.69
C ARG A 406 9.00 -14.69 -16.03
N ALA A 407 8.45 -13.76 -16.82
CA ALA A 407 9.02 -13.41 -18.12
C ALA A 407 10.44 -12.82 -18.01
N TYR A 408 10.73 -12.06 -16.95
CA TYR A 408 12.11 -11.59 -16.68
C TYR A 408 13.03 -12.76 -16.31
N ALA A 409 12.58 -13.62 -15.39
CA ALA A 409 13.36 -14.78 -14.95
C ALA A 409 13.67 -15.77 -16.08
N GLN A 410 12.70 -16.06 -16.96
CA GLN A 410 12.91 -16.93 -18.12
C GLN A 410 13.98 -16.41 -19.10
N LYS A 411 14.12 -15.08 -19.20
CA LYS A 411 15.11 -14.43 -20.06
C LYS A 411 16.47 -14.22 -19.38
N GLY A 412 16.58 -14.55 -18.09
CA GLY A 412 17.75 -14.19 -17.28
C GLY A 412 17.93 -12.67 -17.13
N GLU A 413 16.87 -11.88 -17.30
CA GLU A 413 16.92 -10.42 -17.22
C GLU A 413 16.57 -9.92 -15.82
N ASN A 414 17.35 -8.95 -15.33
CA ASN A 414 17.06 -8.24 -14.09
C ASN A 414 15.72 -7.50 -14.16
N ILE A 415 15.00 -7.41 -13.04
CA ILE A 415 13.70 -6.74 -13.00
C ILE A 415 13.90 -5.22 -13.02
N VAL A 416 13.73 -4.60 -14.20
CA VAL A 416 13.95 -3.16 -14.43
C VAL A 416 12.68 -2.30 -14.37
N ARG A 417 11.54 -2.86 -13.96
CA ARG A 417 10.25 -2.12 -13.94
C ARG A 417 10.27 -0.99 -12.90
N ALA A 418 10.05 0.25 -13.36
CA ALA A 418 9.92 1.42 -12.49
C ALA A 418 8.79 1.26 -11.45
N SER A 419 7.74 0.49 -11.77
CA SER A 419 6.64 0.18 -10.86
C SER A 419 7.03 -0.76 -9.71
N CYS A 420 8.15 -1.50 -9.75
CA CYS A 420 8.54 -2.42 -8.68
C CYS A 420 8.82 -1.72 -7.35
N VAL A 421 8.06 -2.03 -6.29
CA VAL A 421 8.21 -1.45 -4.92
C VAL A 421 9.28 -2.13 -4.06
N GLY A 422 9.94 -3.17 -4.58
CA GLY A 422 10.96 -3.90 -3.85
C GLY A 422 10.45 -4.63 -2.60
N CYS A 423 9.19 -5.08 -2.62
CA CYS A 423 8.54 -5.78 -1.50
C CYS A 423 9.19 -7.15 -1.19
N GLY A 424 9.88 -7.75 -2.17
CA GLY A 424 10.62 -9.01 -2.00
C GLY A 424 9.74 -10.26 -1.88
N VAL A 425 8.45 -10.17 -2.18
CA VAL A 425 7.55 -11.33 -2.13
C VAL A 425 7.85 -12.30 -3.26
N CYS A 426 8.19 -11.78 -4.46
CA CYS A 426 8.54 -12.61 -5.61
C CYS A 426 9.73 -13.55 -5.34
N SER A 427 10.76 -13.08 -4.63
CA SER A 427 11.89 -13.94 -4.22
C SER A 427 11.48 -14.91 -3.11
N ALA A 428 10.65 -14.47 -2.17
CA ALA A 428 10.20 -15.28 -1.05
C ALA A 428 9.32 -16.47 -1.49
N VAL A 429 8.50 -16.31 -2.53
CA VAL A 429 7.63 -17.38 -3.07
C VAL A 429 8.31 -18.25 -4.13
N CYS A 430 9.54 -17.93 -4.52
CA CYS A 430 10.25 -18.69 -5.55
C CYS A 430 10.81 -20.00 -4.94
N PRO A 431 10.33 -21.18 -5.36
CA PRO A 431 10.76 -22.46 -4.76
C PRO A 431 12.23 -22.79 -5.06
N ARG A 432 12.77 -22.26 -6.17
CA ARG A 432 14.15 -22.47 -6.61
C ARG A 432 15.12 -21.38 -6.15
N GLY A 433 14.64 -20.32 -5.51
CA GLY A 433 15.50 -19.20 -5.08
C GLY A 433 16.15 -18.42 -6.23
N VAL A 434 15.49 -18.37 -7.39
CA VAL A 434 15.99 -17.73 -8.63
C VAL A 434 16.21 -16.22 -8.48
N LEU A 435 15.40 -15.57 -7.63
CA LEU A 435 15.35 -14.11 -7.52
C LEU A 435 16.04 -13.66 -6.23
N LYS A 436 16.95 -12.68 -6.32
CA LYS A 436 17.63 -12.10 -5.15
C LYS A 436 17.47 -10.59 -5.12
N LEU A 437 17.32 -10.04 -3.92
CA LEU A 437 17.32 -8.59 -3.70
C LEU A 437 18.77 -8.19 -3.41
N GLU A 438 19.33 -7.32 -4.23
CA GLU A 438 20.72 -6.89 -4.11
C GLU A 438 20.83 -5.37 -4.02
N ASP A 439 21.79 -4.92 -3.21
CA ASP A 439 22.26 -3.53 -3.12
C ASP A 439 23.75 -3.55 -3.44
N GLY A 440 24.17 -3.26 -4.68
CA GLY A 440 25.62 -3.42 -4.97
C GLY A 440 26.11 -3.39 -6.40
N GLY A 441 25.27 -3.13 -7.39
CA GLY A 441 25.66 -3.23 -8.78
C GLY A 441 26.56 -2.17 -9.35
N THR A 442 27.47 -2.58 -10.23
CA THR A 442 27.90 -1.72 -11.35
C THR A 442 26.69 -1.45 -12.24
N PHE A 443 26.49 -0.20 -12.67
CA PHE A 443 25.33 0.18 -13.51
C PHE A 443 25.19 -0.67 -14.79
N LYS A 444 26.27 -1.26 -15.27
CA LYS A 444 26.40 -2.00 -16.54
C LYS A 444 25.45 -3.20 -16.69
N ASP A 445 25.01 -3.83 -15.61
CA ASP A 445 24.20 -5.05 -15.66
C ASP A 445 22.68 -4.82 -15.52
N ARG A 446 22.23 -3.56 -15.54
CA ARG A 446 20.81 -3.22 -15.39
C ARG A 446 20.02 -3.40 -16.68
N PHE A 447 20.45 -2.77 -17.76
CA PHE A 447 19.85 -2.84 -19.09
C PHE A 447 20.90 -2.41 -20.12
N SER A 448 20.69 -2.73 -21.40
CA SER A 448 21.59 -2.31 -22.47
C SER A 448 21.75 -0.77 -22.49
N GLY A 449 22.98 -0.25 -22.35
CA GLY A 449 23.27 1.18 -22.24
C GLY A 449 23.20 1.80 -20.83
N ALA A 450 23.07 0.97 -19.78
CA ALA A 450 22.99 1.44 -18.40
C ALA A 450 24.31 2.00 -17.86
N ASP A 451 25.43 1.87 -18.58
CA ASP A 451 26.72 2.49 -18.26
C ASP A 451 26.67 4.03 -18.20
N ARG A 452 25.64 4.65 -18.80
CA ARG A 452 25.38 6.10 -18.75
C ARG A 452 23.99 6.39 -18.18
N PRO A 453 23.77 6.33 -16.86
CA PRO A 453 22.44 6.42 -16.26
C PRO A 453 21.70 7.73 -16.57
N LEU A 454 22.42 8.86 -16.60
CA LEU A 454 21.86 10.17 -17.00
C LEU A 454 21.57 10.23 -18.51
N GLY A 455 22.44 9.66 -19.35
CA GLY A 455 22.22 9.56 -20.80
C GLY A 455 20.98 8.73 -21.12
N ALA A 456 20.86 7.55 -20.51
CA ALA A 456 19.69 6.68 -20.66
C ALA A 456 18.38 7.34 -20.20
N LEU A 457 18.42 8.16 -19.15
CA LEU A 457 17.26 8.96 -18.75
C LEU A 457 16.89 9.97 -19.85
N ILE A 458 17.86 10.76 -20.32
CA ILE A 458 17.65 11.78 -21.36
C ILE A 458 17.15 11.13 -22.67
N ASP A 459 17.77 10.04 -23.10
CA ASP A 459 17.35 9.34 -24.33
C ASP A 459 15.97 8.71 -24.18
N SER A 460 15.61 8.23 -22.98
CA SER A 460 14.25 7.77 -22.73
C SER A 460 13.22 8.89 -22.79
N LEU A 461 13.59 10.14 -22.48
CA LEU A 461 12.71 11.31 -22.63
C LEU A 461 12.53 11.73 -24.09
N LYS A 462 13.46 11.38 -25.00
CA LYS A 462 13.34 11.66 -26.45
C LYS A 462 12.40 10.68 -27.18
N HIS A 463 12.09 9.54 -26.57
CA HIS A 463 11.29 8.47 -27.16
C HIS A 463 9.94 8.24 -26.44
N VAL A 464 9.52 9.20 -25.62
CA VAL A 464 8.16 9.31 -25.05
C VAL A 464 7.41 10.32 -25.90
#